data_AF-A0A3S4IN63-F1
#
_entry.id   AF-A0A3S4IN63-F1
#
_cell.length_a   1.000
_cell.length_b   1.000
_cell.length_c   1.000
_cell.angle_alpha   90.00
_cell.angle_beta   90.00
_cell.angle_gamma   90.00
#
_symmetry.space_group_name_H-M   'P 1'
#
loop_
_entity.id
_entity.type
_entity.pdbx_description
1 polymer ?
#
loop_
_entity_poly.entity_id
_entity_poly.type
_entity_poly.pdbx_seq_one_letter_code
_entity_poly.pdbx_strand_id
1 'polypeptide(L)'
;MLAVSIGNVHGLEDIPRIDIPLLQRIASVSPVPLVIHGGSGIDADILRSFVNYKVAKVNIASDLRKAFITTVGKAWVNNNNEG
;
A
#
# COMPACT_ATOMS: atom_id res chain seq x y z
N MET A 1 16.40 -8.77 3.30
CA MET A 1 15.54 -7.83 2.55
C MET A 1 15.77 -6.43 3.10
N LEU A 2 15.56 -5.39 2.29
CA LEU A 2 15.69 -3.99 2.69
C LEU A 2 14.33 -3.29 2.65
N ALA A 3 13.91 -2.67 3.75
CA ALA A 3 12.69 -1.86 3.78
C ALA A 3 12.97 -0.43 3.27
N VAL A 4 12.13 0.07 2.36
CA VAL A 4 12.28 1.39 1.74
C VAL A 4 10.95 2.15 1.72
N SER A 5 11.06 3.48 1.76
CA SER A 5 9.94 4.40 1.57
C SER A 5 10.19 5.21 0.30
N ILE A 6 9.22 5.23 -0.61
CA ILE A 6 9.34 5.80 -1.97
C ILE A 6 8.23 6.84 -2.24
N GLY A 7 7.96 7.70 -1.25
CA GLY A 7 6.87 8.68 -1.28
C GLY A 7 5.55 8.21 -0.68
N ASN A 8 5.50 6.99 -0.12
CA ASN A 8 4.38 6.49 0.67
C ASN A 8 4.28 7.18 2.04
N VAL A 9 3.51 8.27 2.14
CA VAL A 9 3.35 9.02 3.39
C VAL A 9 2.48 8.24 4.40
N HIS A 10 2.91 8.15 5.66
CA HIS A 10 2.01 7.83 6.78
C HIS A 10 1.26 9.11 7.16
N GLY A 11 0.15 9.41 6.47
CA GLY A 11 -0.60 10.63 6.68
C GLY A 11 -1.96 10.63 5.99
N LEU A 12 -2.76 11.66 6.29
CA LEU A 12 -4.07 11.93 5.69
C LEU A 12 -3.95 12.58 4.29
N GLU A 13 -2.98 12.14 3.47
CA GLU A 13 -2.92 12.52 2.06
C GLU A 13 -3.75 11.54 1.24
N ASP A 14 -4.67 12.07 0.42
CA ASP A 14 -5.67 11.26 -0.29
C ASP A 14 -5.09 10.38 -1.41
N ILE A 15 -3.89 10.72 -1.93
CA ILE A 15 -3.25 10.00 -3.04
C ILE A 15 -1.74 9.86 -2.78
N PRO A 16 -1.21 8.65 -2.49
CA PRO A 16 0.23 8.43 -2.36
C PRO A 16 0.94 8.63 -3.70
N ARG A 17 1.94 9.53 -3.75
CA ARG A 17 2.82 9.66 -4.91
C ARG A 17 4.01 8.72 -4.79
N ILE A 18 4.06 7.73 -5.66
CA ILE A 18 5.13 6.74 -5.70
C ILE A 18 6.24 7.19 -6.66
N ASP A 19 7.45 7.36 -6.13
CA ASP A 19 8.65 7.69 -6.89
C ASP A 19 9.25 6.41 -7.52
N ILE A 20 8.74 6.06 -8.71
CA ILE A 20 9.23 4.95 -9.52
C ILE A 20 10.71 5.14 -9.95
N PRO A 21 11.18 6.33 -10.38
CA PRO A 21 12.61 6.57 -10.64
C PRO A 21 13.51 6.27 -9.43
N LEU A 22 13.11 6.66 -8.22
CA LEU A 22 13.83 6.33 -6.99
C LEU A 22 13.82 4.82 -6.71
N LEU A 23 12.66 4.16 -6.83
CA LEU A 23 12.54 2.71 -6.69
C LEU A 23 13.48 1.97 -7.65
N GLN A 24 13.54 2.39 -8.92
CA GLN A 24 14.43 1.79 -9.92
C GLN A 24 15.91 1.99 -9.57
N ARG A 25 16.31 3.18 -9.09
CA ARG A 25 17.67 3.46 -8.64
C ARG A 25 18.08 2.64 -7.41
N ILE A 26 17.16 2.39 -6.49
CA ILE A 26 17.39 1.51 -5.33
C ILE A 26 17.48 0.05 -5.78
N ALA A 27 16.58 -0.39 -6.66
CA ALA A 27 16.55 -1.77 -7.15
C ALA A 27 17.80 -2.16 -7.96
N SER A 28 18.39 -1.24 -8.71
CA SER A 28 19.61 -1.51 -9.48
C SER A 28 20.83 -1.74 -8.56
N VAL A 29 20.98 -0.97 -7.48
CA VAL A 29 22.11 -1.09 -6.54
C VAL A 29 21.88 -2.10 -5.40
N SER A 30 20.63 -2.44 -5.09
CA SER A 30 20.33 -3.35 -3.96
C SER A 30 20.75 -4.80 -4.27
N PRO A 31 21.61 -5.42 -3.43
CA PRO A 31 21.95 -6.84 -3.53
C PRO A 31 20.85 -7.76 -2.95
N VAL A 32 19.85 -7.20 -2.28
CA VAL A 32 18.76 -7.95 -1.61
C VAL A 32 17.37 -7.52 -2.10
N PRO A 33 16.34 -8.37 -1.97
CA PRO A 33 14.97 -7.99 -2.31
C PRO A 33 14.45 -6.85 -1.42
N LEU A 34 13.57 -6.02 -2.00
CA LEU A 34 13.03 -4.82 -1.38
C LEU A 34 11.66 -5.09 -0.71
N VAL A 35 11.36 -4.29 0.32
CA VAL A 35 10.05 -4.22 0.99
C VAL A 35 9.56 -2.78 0.96
N ILE A 36 8.36 -2.53 0.43
CA ILE A 36 7.77 -1.17 0.38
C ILE A 36 6.95 -0.90 1.65
N HIS A 37 7.13 0.31 2.19
CA HIS A 37 6.60 0.82 3.48
C HIS A 37 5.24 0.21 3.90
N GLY A 38 4.09 0.58 3.30
CA GLY A 38 3.91 1.73 2.41
C GLY A 38 2.75 1.66 1.40
N GLY A 39 1.97 0.57 1.37
CA GLY A 39 1.16 0.24 0.19
C GLY A 39 -0.25 0.86 0.09
N SER A 40 -0.72 1.59 1.10
CA SER A 40 -2.13 1.99 1.16
C SER A 40 -2.46 3.17 0.25
N GLY A 41 -3.53 3.05 -0.55
CA GLY A 41 -3.93 4.02 -1.57
C GLY A 41 -3.13 3.96 -2.88
N ILE A 42 -2.19 3.03 -3.03
CA ILE A 42 -1.45 2.84 -4.29
C ILE A 42 -2.37 2.12 -5.30
N ASP A 43 -2.42 2.64 -6.53
CA ASP A 43 -3.16 2.01 -7.62
C ASP A 43 -2.67 0.57 -7.92
N ALA A 44 -3.60 -0.31 -8.31
CA ALA A 44 -3.32 -1.71 -8.53
C ALA A 44 -2.29 -1.98 -9.65
N ASP A 45 -2.25 -1.16 -10.70
CA ASP A 45 -1.28 -1.30 -11.79
C ASP A 45 0.11 -0.80 -11.38
N ILE A 46 0.18 0.21 -10.52
CA ILE A 46 1.44 0.61 -9.87
C ILE A 46 1.95 -0.53 -8.96
N LEU A 47 1.09 -1.15 -8.16
CA LEU A 47 1.46 -2.32 -7.35
C LEU A 47 1.92 -3.51 -8.21
N ARG A 48 1.27 -3.77 -9.36
CA ARG A 48 1.73 -4.79 -10.32
C ARG A 48 3.11 -4.47 -10.88
N SER A 49 3.41 -3.20 -11.16
CA SER A 49 4.72 -2.79 -11.69
C SER A 49 5.90 -3.12 -10.75
N PHE A 50 5.67 -3.28 -9.44
CA PHE A 50 6.70 -3.51 -8.43
C PHE A 50 7.49 -4.81 -8.62
N VAL A 51 6.92 -5.81 -9.32
CA VAL A 51 7.63 -7.06 -9.65
C VAL A 51 8.89 -6.82 -10.49
N ASN A 52 8.93 -5.71 -11.26
CA ASN A 52 10.06 -5.33 -12.10
C ASN A 52 11.25 -4.73 -11.32
N TYR A 53 11.06 -4.40 -10.03
CA TYR A 53 12.03 -3.65 -9.21
C TYR A 53 12.54 -4.41 -7.98
N LYS A 54 12.64 -5.75 -8.07
CA LYS A 54 13.06 -6.64 -6.96
C LYS A 54 12.22 -6.51 -5.67
N VAL A 55 11.00 -5.97 -5.75
CA VAL A 55 10.10 -5.88 -4.59
C VAL A 55 9.53 -7.26 -4.31
N ALA A 56 9.77 -7.77 -3.11
CA ALA A 56 9.27 -9.08 -2.66
C ALA A 56 8.13 -8.97 -1.65
N LYS A 57 7.90 -7.78 -1.07
CA LYS A 57 6.81 -7.54 -0.11
C LYS A 57 6.37 -6.07 -0.14
N VAL A 58 5.08 -5.84 0.06
CA VAL A 58 4.49 -4.52 0.31
C VAL A 58 3.69 -4.64 1.61
N ASN A 59 3.84 -3.74 2.57
CA ASN A 59 2.94 -3.74 3.73
C ASN A 59 1.78 -2.75 3.48
N ILE A 60 0.55 -3.27 3.53
CA ILE A 60 -0.70 -2.53 3.40
C ILE A 60 -1.41 -2.61 4.76
N ALA A 61 -1.60 -1.48 5.43
CA ALA A 61 -2.15 -1.44 6.80
C ALA A 61 -3.46 -0.64 6.88
N SER A 62 -3.48 0.57 6.30
CA SER A 62 -4.62 1.49 6.42
C SER A 62 -5.85 1.02 5.65
N ASP A 63 -5.66 0.49 4.44
CA ASP A 63 -6.80 0.10 3.57
C ASP A 63 -7.53 -1.12 4.10
N LEU A 64 -6.81 -2.13 4.59
CA LEU A 64 -7.40 -3.31 5.24
C LEU A 64 -8.23 -2.90 6.46
N ARG A 65 -7.71 -1.97 7.28
CA ARG A 65 -8.42 -1.42 8.44
C ARG A 65 -9.67 -0.62 8.03
N LYS A 66 -9.58 0.23 6.99
CA LYS A 66 -10.72 0.99 6.43
C LYS A 66 -11.80 0.06 5.89
N ALA A 67 -11.42 -0.96 5.11
CA ALA A 67 -12.33 -1.93 4.52
C ALA A 67 -13.06 -2.75 5.59
N PHE A 68 -12.35 -3.19 6.64
CA PHE A 68 -12.93 -3.88 7.78
C PHE A 68 -13.95 -3.01 8.52
N ILE A 69 -13.58 -1.79 8.92
CA ILE A 69 -14.47 -0.86 9.63
C ILE A 69 -15.71 -0.53 8.79
N THR A 70 -15.53 -0.25 7.50
CA THR A 70 -16.65 0.05 6.58
C THR A 70 -17.60 -1.13 6.44
N THR A 71 -17.06 -2.36 6.35
CA THR A 71 -17.89 -3.57 6.18
C THR A 71 -18.69 -3.87 7.44
N VAL A 72 -18.05 -3.83 8.62
CA VAL A 72 -18.73 -4.03 9.91
C VAL A 72 -19.76 -2.93 10.17
N GLY A 73 -19.43 -1.67 9.87
CA GLY A 73 -20.37 -0.55 9.99
C GLY A 73 -21.60 -0.70 9.09
N LYS A 74 -21.43 -1.10 7.83
CA LYS A 74 -22.54 -1.38 6.91
C LYS A 74 -23.41 -2.56 7.38
N ALA A 75 -22.79 -3.65 7.83
CA ALA A 75 -23.53 -4.79 8.37
C ALA A 75 -24.33 -4.42 9.62
N TRP A 76 -23.76 -3.60 10.51
CA TRP A 76 -24.44 -3.09 11.70
C TRP A 76 -25.61 -2.18 11.33
N VAL A 77 -25.43 -1.24 10.39
CA VAL A 77 -26.54 -0.36 9.93
C VAL A 77 -27.67 -1.17 9.30
N ASN A 78 -27.36 -2.17 8.47
CA ASN A 78 -28.40 -3.02 7.85
C ASN A 78 -29.19 -3.80 8.92
N ASN A 79 -28.51 -4.48 9.85
CA ASN A 79 -29.20 -5.26 10.90
C ASN A 79 -30.03 -4.42 11.89
N ASN A 80 -29.75 -3.11 12.03
CA ASN A 80 -30.53 -2.22 12.89
C ASN A 80 -31.65 -1.46 12.14
N ASN A 81 -31.80 -1.69 10.83
CA ASN A 81 -32.88 -1.15 10.00
C ASN A 81 -33.95 -2.20 9.62
N GLU A 82 -33.89 -3.41 10.20
CA GLU A 82 -34.91 -4.47 10.06
C GLU A 82 -35.91 -4.49 11.25
N GLY A 83 -36.03 -3.38 11.98
CA GLY A 83 -36.94 -3.19 13.13
C GLY A 83 -38.06 -2.18 12.88
#